data_AF-A0A370KGJ1-F1
#
_entry.id   AF-A0A370KGJ1-F1
#
_cell.length_a   1.000
_cell.length_b   1.000
_cell.length_c   1.000
_cell.angle_alpha   90.00
_cell.angle_beta   90.00
_cell.angle_gamma   90.00
#
_symmetry.space_group_name_H-M   'P 1'
#
loop_
_entity.id
_entity.type
_entity.pdbx_description
1 polymer ?
#
loop_
_entity_poly.entity_id
_entity_poly.type
_entity_poly.pdbx_seq_one_letter_code
_entity_poly.pdbx_strand_id
1 'polypeptide(L)' 'MSWKAPKIEYVNGYKIVEIDGPVFKVYDGTLQIGDDFPYPGEAAAFARSLPRRGAPTGVSRQD' A
#
# COMPACT_ATOMS: atom_id res chain seq x y z
N MET A 1 -11.42 -19.53 -17.79
CA MET A 1 -11.17 -18.70 -16.59
C MET A 1 -10.15 -17.65 -16.96
N SER A 2 -10.61 -16.43 -17.29
CA SER A 2 -9.72 -15.33 -17.66
C SER A 2 -9.06 -14.78 -16.40
N TRP A 3 -7.89 -15.32 -16.04
CA TRP A 3 -7.10 -14.79 -14.93
C TRP A 3 -6.63 -13.38 -15.29
N LYS A 4 -7.24 -12.35 -14.70
CA LYS A 4 -6.69 -10.99 -14.79
C LYS A 4 -5.50 -10.92 -13.84
N ALA A 5 -4.35 -10.50 -14.36
CA ALA A 5 -3.20 -10.24 -13.51
C ALA A 5 -3.58 -9.16 -12.48
N PRO A 6 -3.28 -9.37 -11.19
CA PRO A 6 -3.59 -8.39 -10.15
C PRO A 6 -2.84 -7.09 -10.44
N LYS A 7 -3.52 -5.95 -10.33
CA LYS A 7 -2.89 -4.64 -10.50
C LYS A 7 -2.15 -4.30 -9.22
N ILE A 8 -0.85 -4.00 -9.36
CA ILE A 8 0.02 -3.65 -8.23
C ILE A 8 0.44 -2.19 -8.37
N GLU A 9 0.24 -1.42 -7.32
CA GLU A 9 0.69 -0.04 -7.19
C GLU A 9 1.50 0.13 -5.90
N TYR A 10 2.42 1.09 -5.86
CA TYR A 10 3.16 1.40 -4.64
C TYR A 10 2.89 2.86 -4.24
N VAL A 11 2.45 3.05 -3.00
CA VAL A 11 2.10 4.35 -2.45
C VAL A 11 2.80 4.51 -1.11
N ASN A 12 3.59 5.56 -0.96
CA ASN A 12 4.30 5.89 0.30
C ASN A 12 5.21 4.76 0.85
N GLY A 13 5.70 3.88 -0.05
CA GLY A 13 6.51 2.72 0.30
C GLY A 13 5.70 1.45 0.61
N TYR A 14 4.37 1.50 0.51
CA TYR A 14 3.46 0.38 0.72
C TYR A 14 2.89 -0.12 -0.60
N LYS A 15 2.71 -1.43 -0.71
CA LYS A 15 2.22 -2.12 -1.91
C LYS A 15 0.71 -2.24 -1.86
N ILE A 16 0.01 -1.69 -2.83
CA ILE A 16 -1.42 -1.84 -3.02
C ILE A 16 -1.66 -2.90 -4.09
N VAL A 17 -2.51 -3.87 -3.82
CA VAL A 17 -2.85 -4.96 -4.74
C VAL A 17 -4.35 -5.02 -4.94
N GLU A 18 -4.79 -4.92 -6.19
CA GLU A 18 -6.16 -5.23 -6.62
C GLU A 18 -6.29 -6.75 -6.75
N ILE A 19 -7.19 -7.34 -5.96
CA ILE A 19 -7.53 -8.77 -6.04
C ILE A 19 -8.83 -8.97 -6.83
N ASP A 20 -9.25 -10.22 -7.05
CA ASP A 20 -10.44 -10.56 -7.84
C ASP A 20 -11.72 -9.92 -7.25
N GLY A 21 -12.16 -8.81 -7.86
CA GLY A 21 -13.26 -7.96 -7.38
C GLY A 21 -12.82 -6.49 -7.15
N PRO A 22 -13.71 -5.59 -6.71
CA PRO A 22 -13.35 -4.21 -6.37
C PRO A 22 -12.70 -4.17 -4.98
N VAL A 23 -11.68 -5.00 -4.73
CA VAL A 23 -11.04 -5.09 -3.42
C VAL A 23 -9.55 -4.83 -3.55
N PHE A 24 -9.08 -3.86 -2.78
CA PHE A 24 -7.71 -3.40 -2.74
C PHE A 24 -7.13 -3.70 -1.37
N LYS A 25 -5.97 -4.34 -1.35
CA LYS A 25 -5.24 -4.70 -0.13
C LYS A 25 -3.93 -3.94 -0.07
N VAL A 26 -3.63 -3.34 1.07
CA VAL A 26 -2.36 -2.65 1.31
C VAL A 26 -1.41 -3.59 2.03
N TYR A 27 -0.17 -3.66 1.56
CA TYR A 27 0.87 -4.54 2.07
C TYR A 27 2.11 -3.74 2.44
N ASP A 28 2.71 -4.14 3.53
CA ASP A 28 4.08 -3.86 3.85
C ASP A 28 4.96 -5.09 3.53
N GLY A 29 5.69 -5.03 2.42
CA GLY A 29 6.41 -6.18 1.91
C GLY A 29 5.44 -7.33 1.57
N THR A 30 5.42 -8.37 2.40
CA THR A 30 4.51 -9.53 2.28
C THR A 30 3.34 -9.51 3.29
N LEU A 31 3.35 -8.59 4.26
CA LEU A 31 2.35 -8.51 5.32
C LEU A 31 1.22 -7.57 4.89
N GLN A 32 -0.03 -8.06 4.85
CA GLN A 32 -1.19 -7.19 4.68
C GLN A 32 -1.34 -6.29 5.92
N ILE A 33 -1.61 -5.01 5.70
CA ILE A 33 -1.84 -4.02 6.75
C ILE A 33 -3.13 -3.25 6.47
N GLY A 34 -3.90 -3.01 7.53
CA GLY A 34 -5.23 -2.39 7.42
C GLY A 34 -6.28 -3.33 6.84
N ASP A 35 -7.43 -2.75 6.54
CA ASP A 35 -8.61 -3.44 6.02
C ASP A 35 -8.55 -3.68 4.50
N ASP A 36 -9.56 -4.38 4.01
CA ASP A 36 -9.85 -4.52 2.58
C ASP A 36 -10.60 -3.27 2.10
N PHE A 37 -10.05 -2.57 1.10
CA PHE A 37 -10.62 -1.32 0.60
C PHE A 37 -11.47 -1.56 -0.65
N PRO A 38 -12.66 -0.95 -0.77
CA PRO A 38 -13.51 -1.07 -1.96
C PRO A 38 -13.00 -0.26 -3.16
N TYR A 39 -12.15 0.75 -2.93
CA TYR A 39 -11.66 1.66 -3.95
C TYR A 39 -10.14 1.87 -3.86
N PRO A 40 -9.46 2.08 -5.01
CA PRO A 40 -8.00 2.29 -5.02
C PRO A 40 -7.60 3.58 -4.30
N GLY A 41 -8.44 4.62 -4.38
CA GLY A 41 -8.19 5.90 -3.72
C GLY A 41 -8.17 5.81 -2.20
N GLU A 42 -9.00 4.94 -1.62
CA GLU A 42 -9.04 4.73 -0.16
C GLU A 42 -7.83 3.94 0.31
N ALA A 43 -7.44 2.87 -0.40
CA ALA A 43 -6.21 2.14 -0.14
C ALA A 43 -4.98 3.06 -0.23
N ALA A 44 -4.95 3.94 -1.23
CA ALA A 44 -3.89 4.93 -1.40
C ALA A 44 -3.88 5.98 -0.28
N ALA A 45 -5.04 6.48 0.14
CA ALA A 45 -5.15 7.41 1.26
C ALA A 45 -4.68 6.78 2.57
N PHE A 46 -5.03 5.52 2.82
CA PHE A 46 -4.54 4.76 3.96
C PHE A 46 -3.01 4.61 3.91
N ALA A 47 -2.45 4.13 2.79
CA ALA A 47 -1.01 4.00 2.61
C ALA A 47 -0.25 5.32 2.81
N ARG A 48 -0.81 6.45 2.37
CA ARG A 48 -0.24 7.81 2.58
C ARG A 48 -0.32 8.29 4.03
N SER A 49 -1.30 7.80 4.79
CA SER A 49 -1.46 8.15 6.21
C SER A 49 -0.45 7.42 7.10
N LEU A 50 0.14 6.33 6.61
CA LEU A 50 1.18 5.58 7.32
C LEU A 50 2.55 6.28 7.28
N PRO A 51 3.45 5.99 8.23
CA PRO A 51 4.83 6.46 8.17
C PRO A 51 5.50 6.03 6.85
N ARG A 52 6.11 6.97 6.14
CA ARG A 52 6.74 6.68 4.85
C ARG A 52 7.82 5.60 4.99
N ARG A 53 7.65 4.46 4.33
CA ARG A 53 8.69 3.41 4.31
C ARG A 53 9.79 3.74 3.32
N GLY A 54 11.03 3.52 3.75
CA GLY A 54 12.22 3.82 2.95
C GLY A 54 12.62 5.29 2.91
N ALA A 55 11.87 6.20 3.56
CA ALA A 55 12.48 7.45 3.99
C ALA A 55 13.49 7.11 5.09
N PRO A 56 14.71 7.67 5.10
CA PRO A 56 15.59 7.54 6.24
C PRO A 56 14.81 8.02 7.47
N THR A 57 14.47 7.09 8.36
CA THR A 57 13.94 7.39 9.68
C THR A 57 15.05 8.10 10.43
N GLY A 58 15.06 9.43 10.34
CA GLY A 58 15.98 10.31 11.05
C GLY A 58 16.86 11.14 10.12
N VAL A 59 16.43 12.35 9.80
CA VAL A 59 17.25 13.51 10.20
C VAL A 59 16.78 13.91 11.58
N SER A 60 17.26 13.19 12.57
CA SER A 60 17.37 13.65 13.95
C SER A 60 18.78 13.30 14.39
N ARG A 61 19.61 14.34 14.45
CA ARG A 61 21.02 14.48 14.88
C ARG A 61 22.03 14.70 13.75
N GLN A 62 22.88 15.70 14.02
CA GLN A 62 23.89 16.41 13.19
C GLN A 62 23.24 17.55 12.39
N ASP A 63 23.27 18.82 12.81
CA ASP A 63 24.13 19.61 13.73
C ASP A 63 23.25 20.63 14.47
#